data_AF-A0A6G0YBL9-F1
#
_entry.id   AF-A0A6G0YBL9-F1
#
_cell.length_a   1.000
_cell.length_b   1.000
_cell.length_c   1.000
_cell.angle_alpha   90.00
_cell.angle_beta   90.00
_cell.angle_gamma   90.00
#
_symmetry.space_group_name_H-M   'P 1'
#
loop_
_entity.id
_entity.type
_entity.pdbx_description
1 polymer ?
#
loop_
_entity_poly.entity_id
_entity_poly.type
_entity_poly.pdbx_seq_one_letter_code
_entity_poly.pdbx_strand_id
1 'polypeptide(L)'
;GSDKKPKRAQSNLDSFFSKKSKIEFKSVRIAINKGAFCNYCVLFLNQNQVGKGSHESLGGLVTKPYTNLKKALEIFRCHASFSYHRTAILNADNIIAILNNKQDNVLVQLNNQLKEDILQNRNMLKPIIQTIRLCGRQQFGLRGHQDSGRISMKEPIQNDGNFRCLLRHRAQHGDNTLKKYLETCSSNAMYTSPLIQNEIINIFGELIQSDIIKKISKSNYFSVLADETTDIAQIEQFSICIRYFEEELVVLREDFLTFVPVHDVTGHGLATVLLNTLKELGLNLDKLRGQGYDGAATTYVSYPKALYTHCVSHSLNLCLSDAAKTQAIRNSFSIISDCCAFFHTSAKRTTILKNKVIEILPNAQSLKLKSLCETRWVLRHEAVMLFKEFLEPIVAALEQIKCDSSNRTTSLLNSILNALYRVNQVKIQLQILRDNATDEFNKLYEEVNRLGSLINVEENKPYSNLKMAVTFYQNDLKSYDDIIEVEYQLWQSKWNLVESRPSTAIEALHQCDQLMCPNMYELLKILSILPVSTATAERSFSTLRRLKNYLRNTTSESRLVGLALLSIHRDVDITDDMVLDKFSNSGKARRLKLII
;
A
#
# COMPACT_ATOMS: atom_id res chain seq x y z
N GLY A 1 22.45 89.08 -35.30
CA GLY A 1 21.47 88.28 -34.54
C GLY A 1 20.13 88.28 -35.26
N SER A 2 19.72 87.14 -35.81
CA SER A 2 18.44 87.01 -36.54
C SER A 2 17.68 85.79 -36.04
N ASP A 3 17.03 85.96 -34.90
CA ASP A 3 16.37 84.91 -34.12
C ASP A 3 14.84 84.98 -34.27
N LYS A 4 14.32 84.89 -35.51
CA LYS A 4 12.87 85.04 -35.79
C LYS A 4 12.28 84.08 -36.85
N LYS A 5 12.81 82.85 -36.98
CA LYS A 5 12.24 81.81 -37.89
C LYS A 5 11.70 80.48 -37.29
N PRO A 6 11.69 80.17 -35.98
CA PRO A 6 11.11 78.89 -35.51
C PRO A 6 9.57 78.90 -35.38
N LYS A 7 8.95 80.01 -34.94
CA LYS A 7 7.54 80.01 -34.47
C LYS A 7 6.47 79.79 -35.55
N ARG A 8 6.69 80.23 -36.79
CA ARG A 8 5.67 80.22 -37.86
C ARG A 8 5.46 78.85 -38.54
N ALA A 9 6.47 77.98 -38.48
CA ALA A 9 6.38 76.61 -39.00
C ALA A 9 5.64 75.69 -38.02
N GLN A 10 5.90 75.85 -36.71
CA GLN A 10 5.20 75.14 -35.64
C GLN A 10 3.70 75.48 -35.63
N SER A 11 3.34 76.76 -35.74
CA SER A 11 1.94 77.20 -35.75
C SER A 11 1.13 76.66 -36.94
N ASN A 12 1.75 76.47 -38.10
CA ASN A 12 1.10 75.89 -39.29
C ASN A 12 0.87 74.38 -39.15
N LEU A 13 1.80 73.67 -38.49
CA LEU A 13 1.65 72.26 -38.14
C LEU A 13 0.54 72.07 -37.10
N ASP A 14 0.56 72.85 -36.03
CA ASP A 14 -0.46 72.79 -34.97
C ASP A 14 -1.87 73.16 -35.52
N SER A 15 -1.94 74.16 -36.41
CA SER A 15 -3.17 74.51 -37.14
C SER A 15 -3.68 73.35 -38.02
N PHE A 16 -2.79 72.66 -38.76
CA PHE A 16 -3.17 71.54 -39.64
C PHE A 16 -3.80 70.38 -38.86
N PHE A 17 -3.20 69.98 -37.74
CA PHE A 17 -3.71 68.91 -36.88
C PHE A 17 -4.88 69.34 -35.97
N SER A 18 -5.09 70.65 -35.76
CA SER A 18 -6.29 71.17 -35.08
C SER A 18 -7.54 71.19 -35.98
N LYS A 19 -7.36 71.43 -37.30
CA LYS A 19 -8.46 71.55 -38.27
C LYS A 19 -8.92 70.22 -38.88
N LYS A 20 -8.02 69.24 -39.03
CA LYS A 20 -8.36 67.90 -39.56
C LYS A 20 -8.06 66.88 -38.49
N SER A 21 -9.14 66.52 -37.79
CA SER A 21 -9.28 65.65 -36.63
C SER A 21 -8.03 64.94 -36.08
N LYS A 22 -7.77 65.15 -34.79
CA LYS A 22 -7.00 64.25 -33.90
C LYS A 22 -7.54 62.80 -33.86
N ILE A 23 -8.57 62.48 -34.64
CA ILE A 23 -9.32 61.21 -34.66
C ILE A 23 -8.92 60.36 -35.87
N GLU A 24 -8.67 60.94 -37.05
CA GLU A 24 -8.29 60.18 -38.26
C GLU A 24 -6.83 59.67 -38.27
N PHE A 25 -5.91 60.30 -37.53
CA PHE A 25 -4.48 59.97 -37.58
C PHE A 25 -3.80 59.90 -36.20
N LYS A 26 -4.37 59.13 -35.26
CA LYS A 26 -3.79 58.87 -33.92
C LYS A 26 -2.36 58.31 -33.95
N SER A 27 -1.95 57.72 -35.08
CA SER A 27 -0.66 57.06 -35.26
C SER A 27 0.51 58.01 -35.55
N VAL A 28 0.32 59.33 -35.70
CA VAL A 28 1.39 60.24 -36.16
C VAL A 28 1.88 61.19 -35.05
N ARG A 29 3.20 61.24 -34.78
CA ARG A 29 3.85 62.27 -33.96
C ARG A 29 4.60 63.26 -34.83
N ILE A 30 4.63 64.51 -34.38
CA ILE A 30 5.49 65.55 -34.92
C ILE A 30 6.72 65.65 -34.02
N ALA A 31 7.91 65.39 -34.58
CA ALA A 31 9.15 65.58 -33.85
C ALA A 31 9.50 67.07 -33.77
N ILE A 32 10.20 67.48 -32.70
CA ILE A 32 10.62 68.87 -32.43
C ILE A 32 11.47 69.46 -33.59
N ASN A 33 11.99 68.62 -34.48
CA ASN A 33 12.70 68.99 -35.71
C ASN A 33 11.83 68.91 -37.00
N LYS A 34 10.64 69.53 -36.99
CA LYS A 34 9.83 69.93 -38.17
C LYS A 34 9.42 68.82 -39.17
N GLY A 35 9.08 67.62 -38.70
CA GLY A 35 8.44 66.61 -39.57
C GLY A 35 7.67 65.52 -38.84
N ALA A 36 6.82 64.81 -39.59
CA ALA A 36 5.92 63.78 -39.09
C ALA A 36 6.57 62.39 -39.14
N PHE A 37 6.30 61.60 -38.11
CA PHE A 37 6.65 60.18 -37.98
C PHE A 37 5.44 59.36 -37.55
N CYS A 38 5.41 58.09 -37.90
CA CYS A 38 4.43 57.14 -37.38
C CYS A 38 4.89 56.54 -36.05
N ASN A 39 4.13 56.76 -34.98
CA ASN A 39 4.35 56.25 -33.63
C ASN A 39 4.54 54.73 -33.61
N TYR A 40 3.64 53.99 -34.25
CA TYR A 40 3.67 52.52 -34.23
C TYR A 40 4.85 51.99 -35.06
N CYS A 41 5.06 52.49 -36.27
CA CYS A 41 6.14 51.99 -37.12
C CYS A 41 7.54 52.33 -36.59
N VAL A 42 7.72 53.47 -35.93
CA VAL A 42 9.01 53.84 -35.33
C VAL A 42 9.34 53.00 -34.10
N LEU A 43 8.34 52.62 -33.31
CA LEU A 43 8.56 51.86 -32.07
C LEU A 43 8.65 50.35 -32.28
N PHE A 44 7.97 49.80 -33.29
CA PHE A 44 7.74 48.35 -33.43
C PHE A 44 8.38 47.71 -34.66
N LEU A 45 9.16 48.45 -35.47
CA LEU A 45 9.89 47.89 -36.62
C LEU A 45 11.40 47.89 -36.36
N ASN A 46 12.05 46.74 -36.58
CA ASN A 46 13.51 46.62 -36.53
C ASN A 46 14.13 46.99 -37.88
N GLN A 47 15.32 47.58 -37.82
CA GLN A 47 15.95 48.30 -38.92
C GLN A 47 16.20 47.42 -40.17
N ASN A 48 15.76 47.96 -41.31
CA ASN A 48 16.20 47.72 -42.70
C ASN A 48 15.50 46.67 -43.58
N GLN A 49 14.60 45.80 -43.11
CA GLN A 49 13.84 44.90 -44.01
C GLN A 49 12.43 44.57 -43.49
N VAL A 50 11.41 44.75 -44.33
CA VAL A 50 10.00 44.47 -44.00
C VAL A 50 9.23 43.86 -45.20
N GLY A 51 8.12 43.19 -44.91
CA GLY A 51 7.27 42.50 -45.90
C GLY A 51 7.57 40.99 -46.04
N LYS A 52 6.64 40.21 -46.63
CA LYS A 52 6.88 38.80 -46.97
C LYS A 52 8.03 38.72 -47.99
N GLY A 53 9.21 38.28 -47.55
CA GLY A 53 10.41 38.17 -48.38
C GLY A 53 11.35 39.39 -48.35
N SER A 54 11.23 40.31 -47.39
CA SER A 54 12.18 41.42 -47.21
C SER A 54 12.28 42.42 -48.38
N HIS A 55 11.24 42.51 -49.22
CA HIS A 55 11.27 43.33 -50.44
C HIS A 55 10.63 44.72 -50.29
N GLU A 56 9.98 45.06 -49.17
CA GLU A 56 9.40 46.40 -48.96
C GLU A 56 10.45 47.35 -48.37
N SER A 57 10.78 48.42 -49.09
CA SER A 57 11.69 49.46 -48.61
C SER A 57 11.00 50.43 -47.64
N LEU A 58 11.65 50.71 -46.51
CA LEU A 58 11.16 51.64 -45.49
C LEU A 58 11.20 53.09 -46.02
N GLY A 59 10.02 53.69 -46.22
CA GLY A 59 9.87 55.06 -46.73
C GLY A 59 9.83 56.17 -45.66
N GLY A 60 9.48 57.38 -46.10
CA GLY A 60 9.23 58.52 -45.20
C GLY A 60 8.09 58.23 -44.21
N LEU A 61 8.18 58.79 -43.00
CA LEU A 61 7.38 58.51 -41.78
C LEU A 61 7.95 57.44 -40.84
N VAL A 62 8.91 56.62 -41.29
CA VAL A 62 9.56 55.60 -40.44
C VAL A 62 11.04 55.92 -40.26
N THR A 63 11.81 55.99 -41.34
CA THR A 63 13.26 56.23 -41.31
C THR A 63 13.63 57.71 -41.44
N LYS A 64 12.80 58.49 -42.15
CA LYS A 64 12.99 59.94 -42.34
C LYS A 64 11.70 60.71 -42.00
N PRO A 65 11.82 61.91 -41.39
CA PRO A 65 10.68 62.75 -41.08
C PRO A 65 10.01 63.22 -42.37
N TYR A 66 8.69 63.10 -42.46
CA TYR A 66 7.94 63.64 -43.59
C TYR A 66 7.63 65.13 -43.36
N THR A 67 8.08 65.99 -44.28
CA THR A 67 8.05 67.46 -44.09
C THR A 67 7.10 68.19 -45.06
N ASN A 68 6.61 67.53 -46.12
CA ASN A 68 5.77 68.16 -47.14
C ASN A 68 4.27 68.03 -46.86
N LEU A 69 3.70 69.02 -46.17
CA LEU A 69 2.30 68.98 -45.72
C LEU A 69 1.24 69.11 -46.83
N LYS A 70 1.60 69.48 -48.06
CA LYS A 70 0.62 69.63 -49.16
C LYS A 70 0.02 68.31 -49.64
N LYS A 71 0.78 67.20 -49.53
CA LYS A 71 0.36 65.84 -49.92
C LYS A 71 0.25 64.88 -48.73
N ALA A 72 0.25 65.40 -47.50
CA ALA A 72 0.33 64.57 -46.30
C ALA A 72 -0.80 63.54 -46.17
N LEU A 73 -2.05 63.92 -46.49
CA LEU A 73 -3.20 63.02 -46.33
C LEU A 73 -3.14 61.81 -47.26
N GLU A 74 -2.69 61.99 -48.50
CA GLU A 74 -2.52 60.91 -49.47
C GLU A 74 -1.42 59.95 -49.01
N ILE A 75 -0.28 60.51 -48.59
CA ILE A 75 0.88 59.73 -48.10
C ILE A 75 0.52 58.96 -46.81
N PHE A 76 -0.26 59.55 -45.89
CA PHE A 76 -0.67 58.86 -44.66
C PHE A 76 -1.64 57.71 -44.95
N ARG A 77 -2.57 57.87 -45.90
CA ARG A 77 -3.48 56.80 -46.33
C ARG A 77 -2.72 55.67 -47.03
N CYS A 78 -1.79 56.00 -47.91
CA CYS A 78 -0.87 55.01 -48.49
C CYS A 78 -0.06 54.31 -47.39
N HIS A 79 0.46 55.05 -46.41
CA HIS A 79 1.23 54.47 -45.31
C HIS A 79 0.41 53.47 -44.47
N ALA A 80 -0.82 53.83 -44.12
CA ALA A 80 -1.74 52.97 -43.36
C ALA A 80 -2.11 51.68 -44.11
N SER A 81 -1.98 51.66 -45.43
CA SER A 81 -2.26 50.50 -46.27
C SER A 81 -1.15 49.45 -46.28
N PHE A 82 0.09 49.82 -45.90
CA PHE A 82 1.22 48.89 -45.94
C PHE A 82 1.12 47.76 -44.90
N SER A 83 1.65 46.60 -45.27
CA SER A 83 1.63 45.38 -44.45
C SER A 83 2.35 45.59 -43.12
N TYR A 84 3.53 46.20 -43.15
CA TYR A 84 4.35 46.47 -41.96
C TYR A 84 3.67 47.41 -40.96
N HIS A 85 2.85 48.35 -41.44
CA HIS A 85 2.13 49.27 -40.57
C HIS A 85 1.05 48.56 -39.77
N ARG A 86 0.28 47.69 -40.43
CA ARG A 86 -0.73 46.85 -39.77
C ARG A 86 -0.11 45.92 -38.74
N THR A 87 1.03 45.31 -39.06
CA THR A 87 1.78 44.46 -38.10
C THR A 87 2.28 45.26 -36.90
N ALA A 88 2.80 46.47 -37.12
CA ALA A 88 3.23 47.35 -36.03
C ALA A 88 2.07 47.78 -35.11
N ILE A 89 0.88 48.04 -35.67
CA ILE A 89 -0.33 48.30 -34.88
C ILE A 89 -0.73 47.06 -34.07
N LEU A 90 -0.78 45.88 -34.69
CA LEU A 90 -1.11 44.63 -33.98
C LEU A 90 -0.14 44.34 -32.84
N ASN A 91 1.16 44.56 -33.05
CA ASN A 91 2.17 44.42 -32.00
C ASN A 91 1.94 45.42 -30.85
N ALA A 92 1.60 46.67 -31.17
CA ALA A 92 1.29 47.67 -30.15
C ALA A 92 0.03 47.32 -29.35
N ASP A 93 -1.04 46.90 -30.03
CA ASP A 93 -2.28 46.47 -29.37
C ASP A 93 -2.05 45.25 -28.47
N ASN A 94 -1.23 44.28 -28.89
CA ASN A 94 -0.83 43.13 -28.07
C ASN A 94 -0.04 43.56 -26.82
N ILE A 95 0.94 44.46 -26.95
CA ILE A 95 1.68 44.96 -25.78
C ILE A 95 0.77 45.77 -24.85
N ILE A 96 -0.13 46.58 -25.39
CA ILE A 96 -1.11 47.33 -24.60
C ILE A 96 -2.06 46.38 -23.88
N ALA A 97 -2.46 45.27 -24.49
CA ALA A 97 -3.27 44.23 -23.85
C ALA A 97 -2.51 43.55 -22.70
N ILE A 98 -1.21 43.28 -22.87
CA ILE A 98 -0.33 42.71 -21.83
C ILE A 98 -0.15 43.70 -20.67
N LEU A 99 0.19 44.95 -20.95
CA LEU A 99 0.43 45.98 -19.93
C LEU A 99 -0.82 46.33 -19.11
N ASN A 100 -2.01 46.18 -19.70
CA ASN A 100 -3.28 46.39 -19.01
C ASN A 100 -3.84 45.11 -18.35
N ASN A 101 -3.05 44.04 -18.24
CA ASN A 101 -3.45 42.73 -17.68
C ASN A 101 -4.71 42.13 -18.34
N LYS A 102 -4.97 42.45 -19.61
CA LYS A 102 -6.10 41.86 -20.38
C LYS A 102 -5.72 40.54 -21.03
N GLN A 103 -4.43 40.31 -21.28
CA GLN A 103 -3.88 39.09 -21.83
C GLN A 103 -2.50 38.81 -21.24
N ASP A 104 -2.22 37.55 -20.89
CA ASP A 104 -0.89 37.13 -20.45
C ASP A 104 0.12 37.15 -21.60
N ASN A 105 1.40 37.34 -21.30
CA ASN A 105 2.47 37.20 -22.30
C ASN A 105 2.50 35.76 -22.86
N VAL A 106 2.85 35.60 -24.14
CA VAL A 106 3.02 34.31 -24.84
C VAL A 106 3.83 33.29 -24.02
N LEU A 107 4.89 33.71 -23.34
CA LEU A 107 5.68 32.80 -22.48
C LEU A 107 4.86 32.26 -21.31
N VAL A 108 4.02 33.10 -20.70
CA VAL A 108 3.12 32.71 -19.61
C VAL A 108 2.00 31.82 -20.15
N GLN A 109 1.43 32.15 -21.30
CA GLN A 109 0.41 31.34 -21.97
C GLN A 109 0.93 29.94 -22.34
N LEU A 110 2.12 29.84 -22.93
CA LEU A 110 2.76 28.56 -23.25
C LEU A 110 3.05 27.73 -22.00
N ASN A 111 3.51 28.36 -20.92
CA ASN A 111 3.72 27.68 -19.65
C ASN A 111 2.39 27.21 -19.01
N ASN A 112 1.33 28.00 -19.12
CA ASN A 112 0.00 27.64 -18.62
C ASN A 112 -0.59 26.48 -19.44
N GLN A 113 -0.52 26.55 -20.77
CA GLN A 113 -0.95 25.46 -21.64
C GLN A 113 -0.17 24.17 -21.35
N LEU A 114 1.14 24.28 -21.18
CA LEU A 114 1.98 23.14 -20.82
C LEU A 114 1.54 22.50 -19.50
N LYS A 115 1.26 23.32 -18.48
CA LYS A 115 0.75 22.82 -17.19
C LYS A 115 -0.61 22.14 -17.33
N GLU A 116 -1.52 22.72 -18.13
CA GLU A 116 -2.83 22.12 -18.41
C GLU A 116 -2.70 20.78 -19.14
N ASP A 117 -1.83 20.69 -20.15
CA ASP A 117 -1.59 19.45 -20.89
C ASP A 117 -1.04 18.35 -19.98
N ILE A 118 -0.09 18.69 -19.10
CA ILE A 118 0.46 17.76 -18.10
C ILE A 118 -0.65 17.29 -17.14
N LEU A 119 -1.48 18.21 -16.65
CA LEU A 119 -2.57 17.88 -15.74
C LEU A 119 -3.60 16.95 -16.42
N GLN A 120 -3.95 17.23 -17.67
CA GLN A 120 -4.82 16.35 -18.46
C GLN A 120 -4.21 14.95 -18.64
N ASN A 121 -2.93 14.86 -19.01
CA ASN A 121 -2.23 13.59 -19.17
C ASN A 121 -2.21 12.78 -17.86
N ARG A 122 -1.96 13.44 -16.72
CA ARG A 122 -2.01 12.81 -15.40
C ARG A 122 -3.41 12.29 -15.08
N ASN A 123 -4.44 13.10 -15.33
CA ASN A 123 -5.83 12.71 -15.12
C ASN A 123 -6.26 11.51 -15.97
N MET A 124 -5.71 11.33 -17.17
CA MET A 124 -5.96 10.13 -17.99
C MET A 124 -5.38 8.85 -17.38
N LEU A 125 -4.28 8.94 -16.63
CA LEU A 125 -3.63 7.80 -15.99
C LEU A 125 -4.22 7.43 -14.62
N LYS A 126 -4.87 8.37 -13.92
CA LYS A 126 -5.48 8.12 -12.61
C LYS A 126 -6.45 6.91 -12.62
N PRO A 127 -7.38 6.76 -13.58
CA PRO A 127 -8.27 5.60 -13.61
C PRO A 127 -7.53 4.25 -13.77
N ILE A 128 -6.41 4.23 -14.49
CA ILE A 128 -5.56 3.03 -14.64
C ILE A 128 -4.95 2.66 -13.28
N ILE A 129 -4.34 3.64 -12.60
CA ILE A 129 -3.72 3.46 -11.28
C ILE A 129 -4.76 3.00 -10.26
N GLN A 130 -5.93 3.64 -10.21
CA GLN A 130 -7.04 3.28 -9.33
C GLN A 130 -7.55 1.85 -9.59
N THR A 131 -7.66 1.44 -10.85
CA THR A 131 -8.11 0.09 -11.20
C THR A 131 -7.08 -0.96 -10.79
N ILE A 132 -5.78 -0.68 -10.96
CA ILE A 132 -4.70 -1.56 -10.47
C ILE A 132 -4.74 -1.67 -8.94
N ARG A 133 -4.91 -0.55 -8.24
CA ARG A 133 -5.04 -0.51 -6.78
C ARG A 133 -6.22 -1.36 -6.31
N LEU A 134 -7.38 -1.23 -6.96
CA LEU A 134 -8.56 -2.03 -6.66
C LEU A 134 -8.28 -3.52 -6.84
N CYS A 135 -7.70 -3.91 -7.97
CA CYS A 135 -7.35 -5.30 -8.24
C CYS A 135 -6.36 -5.85 -7.21
N GLY A 136 -5.34 -5.07 -6.83
CA GLY A 136 -4.36 -5.46 -5.81
C GLY A 136 -5.00 -5.64 -4.43
N ARG A 137 -5.77 -4.63 -3.97
CA ARG A 137 -6.45 -4.67 -2.67
C ARG A 137 -7.43 -5.84 -2.56
N GLN A 138 -8.19 -6.13 -3.62
CA GLN A 138 -9.17 -7.22 -3.66
C GLN A 138 -8.60 -8.57 -4.13
N GLN A 139 -7.30 -8.63 -4.42
CA GLN A 139 -6.61 -9.84 -4.91
C GLN A 139 -7.19 -10.40 -6.23
N PHE A 140 -7.82 -9.54 -7.04
CA PHE A 140 -8.33 -9.90 -8.35
C PHE A 140 -7.18 -10.16 -9.32
N GLY A 141 -7.36 -11.13 -10.20
CA GLY A 141 -6.38 -11.41 -11.25
C GLY A 141 -6.49 -10.33 -12.31
N LEU A 142 -5.40 -9.63 -12.62
CA LEU A 142 -5.46 -8.55 -13.60
C LEU A 142 -5.59 -9.08 -15.04
N ARG A 143 -4.85 -10.16 -15.35
CA ARG A 143 -4.64 -10.67 -16.72
C ARG A 143 -5.70 -11.70 -17.12
N GLY A 144 -6.04 -11.72 -18.40
CA GLY A 144 -6.84 -12.75 -19.07
C GLY A 144 -6.03 -13.48 -20.13
N HIS A 145 -6.68 -14.29 -20.96
CA HIS A 145 -6.00 -15.04 -22.03
C HIS A 145 -5.52 -14.14 -23.17
N GLN A 146 -6.25 -13.06 -23.46
CA GLN A 146 -5.87 -12.06 -24.48
C GLN A 146 -5.84 -10.66 -23.86
N ASP A 147 -4.73 -10.27 -23.23
CA ASP A 147 -4.62 -8.98 -22.50
C ASP A 147 -3.90 -7.87 -23.29
N SER A 148 -3.59 -8.10 -24.57
CA SER A 148 -2.88 -7.17 -25.45
C SER A 148 -3.78 -6.28 -26.32
N GLY A 149 -3.24 -5.17 -26.81
CA GLY A 149 -3.89 -4.31 -27.79
C GLY A 149 -4.95 -3.36 -27.21
N ARG A 150 -5.71 -2.73 -28.11
CA ARG A 150 -6.65 -1.66 -27.74
C ARG A 150 -7.86 -2.19 -26.98
N ILE A 151 -8.34 -1.44 -25.99
CA ILE A 151 -9.54 -1.79 -25.21
C ILE A 151 -10.75 -1.27 -25.98
N SER A 152 -11.54 -2.19 -26.53
CA SER A 152 -12.83 -1.89 -27.13
C SER A 152 -13.88 -1.58 -26.04
N MET A 153 -14.81 -0.69 -26.36
CA MET A 153 -15.99 -0.43 -25.52
C MET A 153 -17.03 -1.54 -25.61
N LYS A 154 -16.94 -2.45 -26.58
CA LYS A 154 -17.76 -3.66 -26.61
C LYS A 154 -17.09 -4.76 -25.82
N GLU A 155 -17.90 -5.59 -25.17
CA GLU A 155 -17.40 -6.77 -24.48
C GLU A 155 -16.78 -7.74 -25.50
N PRO A 156 -15.54 -8.22 -25.26
CA PRO A 156 -14.88 -9.14 -26.18
C PRO A 156 -15.49 -10.53 -26.08
N ILE A 157 -15.43 -11.28 -27.18
CA ILE A 157 -15.89 -12.68 -27.23
C ILE A 157 -15.05 -13.57 -26.32
N GLN A 158 -13.75 -13.28 -26.19
CA GLN A 158 -12.82 -13.99 -25.30
C GLN A 158 -12.46 -13.11 -24.10
N ASN A 159 -12.25 -13.74 -22.93
CA ASN A 159 -11.94 -13.04 -21.70
C ASN A 159 -10.56 -12.35 -21.76
N ASP A 160 -10.56 -11.01 -21.75
CA ASP A 160 -9.36 -10.16 -21.77
C ASP A 160 -8.85 -9.77 -20.37
N GLY A 161 -9.46 -10.31 -19.31
CA GLY A 161 -9.01 -10.15 -17.93
C GLY A 161 -9.72 -9.04 -17.17
N ASN A 162 -9.71 -9.15 -15.83
CA ASN A 162 -10.49 -8.25 -14.98
C ASN A 162 -10.03 -6.79 -15.08
N PHE A 163 -8.73 -6.53 -15.27
CA PHE A 163 -8.24 -5.15 -15.38
C PHE A 163 -8.86 -4.41 -16.58
N ARG A 164 -8.89 -5.06 -17.75
CA ARG A 164 -9.45 -4.48 -18.97
C ARG A 164 -10.97 -4.39 -18.91
N CYS A 165 -11.62 -5.40 -18.34
CA CYS A 165 -13.06 -5.38 -18.08
C CYS A 165 -13.47 -4.22 -17.16
N LEU A 166 -12.76 -3.99 -16.06
CA LEU A 166 -13.04 -2.89 -15.13
C LEU A 166 -12.84 -1.52 -15.77
N LEU A 167 -11.78 -1.32 -16.57
CA LEU A 167 -11.58 -0.07 -17.31
C LEU A 167 -12.72 0.20 -18.30
N ARG A 168 -13.16 -0.83 -19.03
CA ARG A 168 -14.31 -0.75 -19.94
C ARG A 168 -15.58 -0.38 -19.19
N HIS A 169 -15.86 -1.06 -18.08
CA HIS A 169 -17.02 -0.78 -17.25
C HIS A 169 -17.04 0.67 -16.75
N ARG A 170 -15.90 1.17 -16.25
CA ARG A 170 -15.75 2.58 -15.81
C ARG A 170 -15.99 3.57 -16.95
N ALA A 171 -15.41 3.33 -18.12
CA ALA A 171 -15.57 4.19 -19.29
C ALA A 171 -17.02 4.23 -19.80
N GLN A 172 -17.74 3.13 -19.70
CA GLN A 172 -19.16 3.06 -20.09
C GLN A 172 -20.10 3.76 -19.09
N HIS A 173 -19.75 3.77 -17.79
CA HIS A 173 -20.65 4.18 -16.70
C HIS A 173 -20.21 5.44 -15.95
N GLY A 174 -19.58 6.40 -16.64
CA GLY A 174 -19.42 7.77 -16.14
C GLY A 174 -18.03 8.39 -16.29
N ASP A 175 -16.98 7.60 -16.53
CA ASP A 175 -15.62 8.12 -16.69
C ASP A 175 -15.36 8.59 -18.14
N ASN A 176 -15.93 9.75 -18.48
CA ASN A 176 -15.84 10.33 -19.83
C ASN A 176 -14.40 10.63 -20.25
N THR A 177 -13.54 11.00 -19.30
CA THR A 177 -12.11 11.25 -19.53
C THR A 177 -11.40 9.97 -19.94
N LEU A 178 -11.62 8.88 -19.19
CA LEU A 178 -11.09 7.56 -19.54
C LEU A 178 -11.64 7.07 -20.88
N LYS A 179 -12.93 7.26 -21.13
CA LYS A 179 -13.58 6.86 -22.39
C LYS A 179 -12.91 7.53 -23.58
N LYS A 180 -12.79 8.87 -23.55
CA LYS A 180 -12.10 9.65 -24.58
C LYS A 180 -10.67 9.15 -24.75
N TYR A 181 -9.94 8.97 -23.66
CA TYR A 181 -8.56 8.48 -23.69
C TYR A 181 -8.44 7.11 -24.39
N LEU A 182 -9.28 6.13 -24.06
CA LEU A 182 -9.26 4.81 -24.70
C LEU A 182 -9.62 4.89 -26.20
N GLU A 183 -10.50 5.81 -26.59
CA GLU A 183 -10.97 6.03 -27.97
C GLU A 183 -10.04 6.89 -28.84
N THR A 184 -9.22 7.77 -28.26
CA THR A 184 -8.35 8.68 -29.02
C THR A 184 -6.85 8.36 -28.90
N CYS A 185 -6.42 7.68 -27.85
CA CYS A 185 -5.01 7.44 -27.61
C CYS A 185 -4.38 6.48 -28.64
N SER A 186 -3.13 6.75 -29.02
CA SER A 186 -2.33 5.82 -29.81
C SER A 186 -2.00 4.56 -29.00
N SER A 187 -1.87 3.41 -29.65
CA SER A 187 -1.61 2.12 -28.98
C SER A 187 -0.37 2.15 -28.07
N ASN A 188 0.64 2.95 -28.44
CA ASN A 188 1.91 3.05 -27.71
C ASN A 188 1.85 3.97 -26.48
N ALA A 189 0.74 4.69 -26.26
CA ALA A 189 0.54 5.61 -25.15
C ALA A 189 -0.64 5.23 -24.26
N MET A 190 -1.17 4.00 -24.37
CA MET A 190 -2.32 3.52 -23.58
C MET A 190 -2.00 3.16 -22.12
N TYR A 191 -0.73 2.87 -21.79
CA TYR A 191 -0.29 2.51 -20.43
C TYR A 191 -1.07 1.37 -19.75
N THR A 192 -1.74 0.51 -20.53
CA THR A 192 -2.52 -0.63 -20.04
C THR A 192 -1.79 -1.97 -20.14
N SER A 193 -0.55 -1.97 -20.65
CA SER A 193 0.20 -3.20 -20.89
C SER A 193 0.58 -3.91 -19.58
N PRO A 194 0.82 -5.24 -19.63
CA PRO A 194 1.27 -6.00 -18.46
C PRO A 194 2.55 -5.45 -17.81
N LEU A 195 3.44 -4.86 -18.61
CA LEU A 195 4.67 -4.23 -18.13
C LEU A 195 4.38 -2.98 -17.29
N ILE A 196 3.47 -2.12 -17.76
CA ILE A 196 3.07 -0.93 -17.00
C ILE A 196 2.28 -1.31 -15.75
N GLN A 197 1.42 -2.34 -15.83
CA GLN A 197 0.73 -2.86 -14.65
C GLN A 197 1.73 -3.32 -13.59
N ASN A 198 2.77 -4.07 -13.98
CA ASN A 198 3.83 -4.52 -13.06
C ASN A 198 4.59 -3.33 -12.47
N GLU A 199 4.95 -2.34 -13.30
CA GLU A 199 5.64 -1.13 -12.85
C GLU A 199 4.83 -0.35 -11.81
N ILE A 200 3.54 -0.14 -12.05
CA ILE A 200 2.65 0.55 -11.10
C ILE A 200 2.49 -0.25 -9.80
N ILE A 201 2.35 -1.57 -9.87
CA ILE A 201 2.28 -2.43 -8.67
C ILE A 201 3.57 -2.34 -7.85
N ASN A 202 4.73 -2.36 -8.51
CA ASN A 202 6.01 -2.22 -7.82
C ASN A 202 6.12 -0.84 -7.16
N ILE A 203 5.69 0.23 -7.84
CA ILE A 203 5.64 1.58 -7.25
C ILE A 203 4.76 1.61 -6.00
N PHE A 204 3.57 1.00 -6.04
CA PHE A 204 2.73 0.87 -4.85
C PHE A 204 3.44 0.12 -3.73
N GLY A 205 4.06 -1.01 -4.04
CA GLY A 205 4.84 -1.79 -3.07
C GLY A 205 5.95 -0.95 -2.42
N GLU A 206 6.77 -0.29 -3.22
CA GLU A 206 7.86 0.54 -2.73
C GLU A 206 7.38 1.74 -1.90
N LEU A 207 6.26 2.38 -2.28
CA LEU A 207 5.69 3.50 -1.51
C LEU A 207 5.16 3.04 -0.15
N ILE A 208 4.43 1.92 -0.11
CA ILE A 208 3.91 1.33 1.14
C ILE A 208 5.08 0.88 2.02
N GLN A 209 6.04 0.16 1.45
CA GLN A 209 7.20 -0.33 2.18
C GLN A 209 8.04 0.83 2.73
N SER A 210 8.23 1.90 1.95
CA SER A 210 8.93 3.11 2.42
C SER A 210 8.20 3.81 3.57
N ASP A 211 6.86 3.86 3.54
CA ASP A 211 6.07 4.42 4.65
C ASP A 211 6.28 3.63 5.93
N ILE A 212 6.16 2.30 5.86
CA ILE A 212 6.36 1.40 7.00
C ILE A 212 7.79 1.51 7.53
N ILE A 213 8.81 1.49 6.66
CA ILE A 213 10.21 1.64 7.07
C ILE A 213 10.44 2.98 7.78
N LYS A 214 9.82 4.08 7.32
CA LYS A 214 9.91 5.37 8.02
C LYS A 214 9.32 5.30 9.43
N LYS A 215 8.19 4.62 9.61
CA LYS A 215 7.57 4.40 10.92
C LYS A 215 8.45 3.56 11.84
N ILE A 216 8.99 2.44 11.33
CA ILE A 216 9.94 1.60 12.07
C ILE A 216 11.20 2.39 12.43
N SER A 217 11.73 3.20 11.51
CA SER A 217 12.96 3.97 11.75
C SER A 217 12.79 5.04 12.83
N LYS A 218 11.59 5.63 12.93
CA LYS A 218 11.20 6.55 14.00
C LYS A 218 11.05 5.84 15.35
N SER A 219 10.65 4.57 15.36
CA SER A 219 10.56 3.79 16.60
C SER A 219 11.95 3.61 17.25
N ASN A 220 11.96 3.52 18.59
CA ASN A 220 13.19 3.29 19.33
C ASN A 220 13.73 1.88 19.08
N TYR A 221 12.83 0.89 19.06
CA TYR A 221 13.15 -0.52 19.00
C TYR A 221 12.15 -1.25 18.12
N PHE A 222 12.60 -2.37 17.55
CA PHE A 222 11.71 -3.27 16.81
C PHE A 222 12.10 -4.74 17.04
N SER A 223 11.17 -5.61 16.73
CA SER A 223 11.37 -7.06 16.71
C SER A 223 11.03 -7.63 15.35
N VAL A 224 11.77 -8.67 14.95
CA VAL A 224 11.53 -9.39 13.70
C VAL A 224 10.69 -10.63 13.95
N LEU A 225 9.70 -10.84 13.11
CA LEU A 225 8.88 -12.04 13.04
C LEU A 225 9.11 -12.65 11.66
N ALA A 226 9.67 -13.85 11.62
CA ALA A 226 9.87 -14.54 10.36
C ALA A 226 9.33 -15.95 10.39
N ASP A 227 8.78 -16.38 9.27
CA ASP A 227 8.16 -17.68 9.13
C ASP A 227 8.33 -18.20 7.70
N GLU A 228 8.52 -19.51 7.57
CA GLU A 228 8.78 -20.19 6.32
C GLU A 228 7.49 -20.83 5.79
N THR A 229 7.27 -20.71 4.48
CA THR A 229 6.22 -21.45 3.80
C THR A 229 6.70 -21.93 2.45
N THR A 230 6.29 -23.13 2.07
CA THR A 230 6.38 -23.57 0.68
C THR A 230 5.24 -22.95 -0.11
N ASP A 231 5.54 -22.27 -1.21
CA ASP A 231 4.52 -21.75 -2.11
C ASP A 231 3.97 -22.82 -3.08
N ILE A 232 2.97 -22.45 -3.88
CA ILE A 232 2.32 -23.38 -4.83
C ILE A 232 3.27 -23.83 -5.96
N ALA A 233 4.33 -23.07 -6.23
CA ALA A 233 5.37 -23.40 -7.19
C ALA A 233 6.50 -24.25 -6.58
N GLN A 234 6.32 -24.75 -5.34
CA GLN A 234 7.31 -25.50 -4.57
C GLN A 234 8.59 -24.71 -4.28
N ILE A 235 8.51 -23.38 -4.29
CA ILE A 235 9.61 -22.50 -3.87
C ILE A 235 9.36 -22.15 -2.42
N GLU A 236 10.40 -22.30 -1.59
CA GLU A 236 10.34 -21.86 -0.21
C GLU A 236 10.44 -20.34 -0.12
N GLN A 237 9.53 -19.75 0.64
CA GLN A 237 9.37 -18.32 0.81
C GLN A 237 9.46 -18.01 2.29
N PHE A 238 10.30 -17.04 2.62
CA PHE A 238 10.45 -16.52 3.97
C PHE A 238 9.69 -15.21 4.09
N SER A 239 8.68 -15.19 4.96
CA SER A 239 7.90 -13.99 5.23
C SER A 239 8.54 -13.21 6.35
N ILE A 240 8.79 -11.92 6.11
CA ILE A 240 9.38 -11.03 7.11
C ILE A 240 8.34 -10.00 7.53
N CYS A 241 8.01 -10.00 8.82
CA CYS A 241 7.15 -9.03 9.46
C CYS A 241 7.93 -8.33 10.59
N ILE A 242 7.63 -7.05 10.85
CA ILE A 242 8.25 -6.30 11.93
C ILE A 242 7.19 -5.86 12.94
N ARG A 243 7.48 -6.12 14.22
CA ARG A 243 6.69 -5.65 15.36
C ARG A 243 7.40 -4.46 16.00
N TYR A 244 6.72 -3.32 16.11
CA TYR A 244 7.29 -2.08 16.63
C TYR A 244 6.22 -1.21 17.27
N PHE A 245 6.64 -0.25 18.10
CA PHE A 245 5.74 0.72 18.72
C PHE A 245 5.71 2.00 17.89
N GLU A 246 4.52 2.41 17.43
CA GLU A 246 4.32 3.64 16.67
C GLU A 246 4.03 4.80 17.63
N GLU A 247 5.02 5.68 17.81
CA GLU A 247 4.96 6.78 18.79
C GLU A 247 3.83 7.78 18.52
N GLU A 248 3.53 8.09 17.25
CA GLU A 248 2.54 9.12 16.88
C GLU A 248 1.10 8.72 17.23
N LEU A 249 0.77 7.44 17.04
CA LEU A 249 -0.54 6.89 17.33
C LEU A 249 -0.59 6.18 18.69
N VAL A 250 0.56 6.00 19.35
CA VAL A 250 0.70 5.27 20.62
C VAL A 250 0.10 3.86 20.51
N VAL A 251 0.38 3.17 19.40
CA VAL A 251 -0.13 1.81 19.15
C VAL A 251 1.01 0.85 18.81
N LEU A 252 0.83 -0.39 19.23
CA LEU A 252 1.68 -1.48 18.78
C LEU A 252 1.28 -1.88 17.35
N ARG A 253 2.26 -1.92 16.46
CA ARG A 253 2.10 -2.33 15.06
C ARG A 253 2.83 -3.64 14.79
N GLU A 254 2.23 -4.46 13.94
CA GLU A 254 2.87 -5.62 13.32
C GLU A 254 2.63 -5.55 11.82
N ASP A 255 3.68 -5.19 11.08
CA ASP A 255 3.56 -4.93 9.65
C ASP A 255 4.39 -5.93 8.82
N PHE A 256 3.75 -6.52 7.82
CA PHE A 256 4.43 -7.33 6.80
C PHE A 256 5.32 -6.44 5.92
N LEU A 257 6.57 -6.84 5.69
CA LEU A 257 7.51 -6.09 4.86
C LEU A 257 7.75 -6.70 3.50
N THR A 258 8.08 -7.99 3.44
CA THR A 258 8.44 -8.65 2.18
C THR A 258 8.39 -10.17 2.29
N PHE A 259 8.32 -10.81 1.13
CA PHE A 259 8.69 -12.21 0.95
C PHE A 259 10.10 -12.28 0.37
N VAL A 260 10.87 -13.28 0.80
CA VAL A 260 12.19 -13.57 0.26
C VAL A 260 12.24 -15.04 -0.15
N PRO A 261 12.55 -15.38 -1.41
CA PRO A 261 12.76 -16.77 -1.78
C PRO A 261 14.02 -17.30 -1.09
N VAL A 262 13.94 -18.49 -0.53
CA VAL A 262 15.07 -19.14 0.15
C VAL A 262 15.39 -20.45 -0.55
N HIS A 263 16.68 -20.67 -0.79
CA HIS A 263 17.21 -21.91 -1.38
C HIS A 263 17.99 -22.75 -0.37
N ASP A 264 18.56 -22.08 0.64
CA ASP A 264 19.26 -22.73 1.75
C ASP A 264 18.40 -22.63 3.01
N VAL A 265 17.74 -23.74 3.32
CA VAL A 265 16.83 -23.92 4.46
C VAL A 265 17.59 -24.30 5.74
N THR A 266 18.93 -24.33 5.68
CA THR A 266 19.71 -24.38 6.90
C THR A 266 19.53 -23.05 7.62
N GLY A 267 19.42 -23.10 8.94
CA GLY A 267 19.08 -21.87 9.63
C GLY A 267 20.22 -20.84 9.71
N HIS A 268 21.48 -21.22 9.44
CA HIS A 268 22.53 -20.25 9.16
C HIS A 268 22.27 -19.49 7.84
N GLY A 269 21.84 -20.20 6.79
CA GLY A 269 21.42 -19.60 5.53
C GLY A 269 20.26 -18.63 5.72
N LEU A 270 19.21 -19.07 6.42
CA LEU A 270 18.02 -18.26 6.73
C LEU A 270 18.36 -17.03 7.59
N ALA A 271 19.19 -17.18 8.63
CA ALA A 271 19.63 -16.07 9.46
C ALA A 271 20.42 -15.03 8.63
N THR A 272 21.26 -15.50 7.71
CA THR A 272 22.03 -14.62 6.80
C THR A 272 21.12 -13.89 5.83
N VAL A 273 20.17 -14.59 5.21
CA VAL A 273 19.16 -14.00 4.31
C VAL A 273 18.34 -12.95 5.05
N LEU A 274 17.91 -13.24 6.28
CA LEU A 274 17.16 -12.31 7.12
C LEU A 274 17.95 -11.03 7.37
N LEU A 275 19.16 -11.16 7.91
CA LEU A 275 19.99 -10.02 8.26
C LEU A 275 20.35 -9.16 7.04
N ASN A 276 20.66 -9.78 5.90
CA ASN A 276 20.94 -9.07 4.66
C ASN A 276 19.70 -8.33 4.18
N THR A 277 18.53 -8.97 4.20
CA THR A 277 17.27 -8.34 3.81
C THR A 277 16.96 -7.13 4.69
N LEU A 278 17.10 -7.24 6.01
CA LEU A 278 16.87 -6.12 6.93
C LEU A 278 17.82 -4.94 6.66
N LYS A 279 19.10 -5.22 6.34
CA LYS A 279 20.08 -4.19 5.97
C LYS A 279 19.76 -3.54 4.62
N GLU A 280 19.35 -4.31 3.62
CA GLU A 280 18.96 -3.82 2.29
C GLU A 280 17.72 -2.92 2.36
N LEU A 281 16.80 -3.21 3.28
CA LEU A 281 15.64 -2.37 3.58
C LEU A 281 16.01 -1.10 4.38
N GLY A 282 17.28 -0.95 4.80
CA GLY A 282 17.77 0.22 5.52
C GLY A 282 17.41 0.25 7.01
N LEU A 283 17.08 -0.90 7.62
CA LEU A 283 16.77 -0.99 9.04
C LEU A 283 18.04 -1.05 9.89
N ASN A 284 18.08 -0.27 10.97
CA ASN A 284 19.20 -0.27 11.90
C ASN A 284 19.11 -1.47 12.87
N LEU A 285 19.97 -2.47 12.67
CA LEU A 285 20.01 -3.66 13.51
C LEU A 285 20.39 -3.38 14.98
N ASP A 286 21.00 -2.24 15.30
CA ASP A 286 21.27 -1.85 16.70
C ASP A 286 20.00 -1.60 17.51
N LYS A 287 18.86 -1.39 16.83
CA LYS A 287 17.52 -1.22 17.41
C LYS A 287 16.75 -2.54 17.52
N LEU A 288 17.29 -3.66 17.01
CA LEU A 288 16.65 -4.97 17.10
C LEU A 288 16.67 -5.46 18.55
N ARG A 289 15.49 -5.73 19.12
CA ARG A 289 15.34 -6.18 20.53
C ARG A 289 14.63 -7.51 20.69
N GLY A 290 13.94 -7.99 19.66
CA GLY A 290 13.31 -9.31 19.66
C GLY A 290 13.37 -9.99 18.31
N GLN A 291 13.32 -11.32 18.33
CA GLN A 291 13.25 -12.15 17.14
C GLN A 291 12.34 -13.36 17.41
N GLY A 292 11.39 -13.64 16.52
CA GLY A 292 10.43 -14.73 16.65
C GLY A 292 10.36 -15.60 15.40
N TYR A 293 10.58 -16.91 15.58
CA TYR A 293 10.58 -17.93 14.51
C TYR A 293 9.77 -19.17 14.94
N ASP A 294 9.46 -20.06 13.98
CA ASP A 294 8.60 -21.22 14.19
C ASP A 294 9.22 -22.39 14.99
N GLY A 295 10.49 -22.29 15.41
CA GLY A 295 11.12 -23.30 16.25
C GLY A 295 12.09 -24.22 15.55
N ALA A 296 12.32 -24.04 14.24
CA ALA A 296 13.54 -24.55 13.63
C ALA A 296 14.74 -23.92 14.36
N ALA A 297 15.35 -24.69 15.28
CA ALA A 297 16.46 -24.29 16.16
C ALA A 297 17.68 -23.70 15.43
N THR A 298 17.66 -23.74 14.10
CA THR A 298 18.73 -23.33 13.23
C THR A 298 18.67 -21.84 12.87
N THR A 299 17.51 -21.15 12.90
CA THR A 299 17.36 -19.75 12.43
C THR A 299 17.78 -18.68 13.43
N TYR A 300 18.37 -19.10 14.56
CA TYR A 300 18.85 -18.19 15.59
C TYR A 300 19.84 -17.17 15.01
N VAL A 301 19.43 -15.90 14.98
CA VAL A 301 20.33 -14.81 14.67
C VAL A 301 21.07 -14.47 15.95
N SER A 302 22.40 -14.66 15.95
CA SER A 302 23.25 -14.30 17.08
C SER A 302 23.41 -12.77 17.17
N TYR A 303 22.39 -12.11 17.71
CA TYR A 303 22.39 -10.68 18.03
C TYR A 303 22.21 -10.49 19.54
N PRO A 304 23.23 -9.98 20.27
CA PRO A 304 23.25 -10.00 21.74
C PRO A 304 22.07 -9.29 22.41
N LYS A 305 21.50 -8.27 21.77
CA LYS A 305 20.36 -7.48 22.29
C LYS A 305 19.00 -7.99 21.81
N ALA A 306 18.96 -8.92 20.86
CA ALA A 306 17.73 -9.41 20.24
C ALA A 306 17.31 -10.72 20.89
N LEU A 307 16.31 -10.65 21.77
CA LEU A 307 15.81 -11.81 22.47
C LEU A 307 15.09 -12.76 21.51
N TYR A 308 15.51 -14.02 21.49
CA TYR A 308 14.81 -15.06 20.75
C TYR A 308 13.57 -15.52 21.50
N THR A 309 12.45 -15.59 20.78
CA THR A 309 11.21 -16.17 21.29
C THR A 309 10.71 -17.21 20.31
N HIS A 310 10.61 -18.44 20.78
CA HIS A 310 9.99 -19.52 20.04
C HIS A 310 8.48 -19.24 19.90
N CYS A 311 7.91 -19.43 18.70
CA CYS A 311 6.48 -19.22 18.49
C CYS A 311 5.65 -20.12 19.43
N VAL A 312 4.92 -19.51 20.37
CA VAL A 312 4.08 -20.24 21.34
C VAL A 312 2.97 -21.02 20.64
N SER A 313 2.42 -20.49 19.54
CA SER A 313 1.43 -21.19 18.71
C SER A 313 2.00 -22.47 18.10
N HIS A 314 3.26 -22.45 17.65
CA HIS A 314 3.94 -23.64 17.14
C HIS A 314 4.24 -24.64 18.26
N SER A 315 4.77 -24.19 19.40
CA SER A 315 5.01 -25.05 20.57
C SER A 315 3.73 -25.76 21.02
N LEU A 316 2.62 -25.03 21.09
CA LEU A 316 1.31 -25.58 21.43
C LEU A 316 0.85 -26.59 20.37
N ASN A 317 1.03 -26.28 19.08
CA ASN A 317 0.69 -27.18 18.00
C ASN A 317 1.53 -28.48 18.03
N LEU A 318 2.83 -28.40 18.38
CA LEU A 318 3.69 -29.57 18.58
C LEU A 318 3.21 -30.43 19.75
N CYS A 319 2.96 -29.81 20.91
CA CYS A 319 2.43 -30.51 22.09
C CYS A 319 1.11 -31.24 21.77
N LEU A 320 0.21 -30.57 21.06
CA LEU A 320 -1.08 -31.14 20.67
C LEU A 320 -0.95 -32.23 19.59
N SER A 321 -0.03 -32.06 18.64
CA SER A 321 0.28 -33.07 17.62
C SER A 321 0.84 -34.34 18.27
N ASP A 322 1.72 -34.19 19.27
CA ASP A 322 2.29 -35.32 19.99
C ASP A 322 1.25 -36.00 20.88
N ALA A 323 0.45 -35.23 21.62
CA ALA A 323 -0.69 -35.76 22.38
C ALA A 323 -1.64 -36.55 21.48
N ALA A 324 -1.91 -36.06 20.27
CA ALA A 324 -2.75 -36.73 19.27
C ALA A 324 -2.19 -38.06 18.76
N LYS A 325 -0.89 -38.34 18.93
CA LYS A 325 -0.32 -39.66 18.66
C LYS A 325 -0.75 -40.69 19.70
N THR A 326 -1.37 -40.34 20.82
CA THR A 326 -1.87 -41.35 21.76
C THR A 326 -2.85 -42.30 21.05
N GLN A 327 -2.68 -43.62 21.21
CA GLN A 327 -3.45 -44.62 20.46
C GLN A 327 -4.96 -44.39 20.52
N ALA A 328 -5.48 -44.05 21.70
CA ALA A 328 -6.89 -43.81 21.92
C ALA A 328 -7.42 -42.59 21.13
N ILE A 329 -6.61 -41.53 21.02
CA ILE A 329 -6.93 -40.31 20.27
C ILE A 329 -6.79 -40.56 18.77
N ARG A 330 -5.71 -41.21 18.32
CA ARG A 330 -5.53 -41.62 16.92
C ARG A 330 -6.72 -42.43 16.41
N ASN A 331 -7.14 -43.44 17.16
CA ASN A 331 -8.30 -44.27 16.79
C ASN A 331 -9.57 -43.44 16.64
N SER A 332 -9.78 -42.47 17.54
CA SER A 332 -10.93 -41.56 17.48
C SER A 332 -10.88 -40.68 16.23
N PHE A 333 -9.70 -40.14 15.87
CA PHE A 333 -9.51 -39.38 14.64
C PHE A 333 -9.70 -40.22 13.38
N SER A 334 -9.25 -41.47 13.36
CA SER A 334 -9.50 -42.39 12.24
C SER A 334 -11.00 -42.59 12.02
N ILE A 335 -11.79 -42.78 13.09
CA ILE A 335 -13.25 -42.93 12.98
C ILE A 335 -13.89 -41.66 12.40
N ILE A 336 -13.50 -40.47 12.90
CA ILE A 336 -14.01 -39.20 12.36
C ILE A 336 -13.68 -39.05 10.88
N SER A 337 -12.44 -39.35 10.49
CA SER A 337 -11.99 -39.32 9.09
C SER A 337 -12.76 -40.31 8.21
N ASP A 338 -12.97 -41.54 8.68
CA ASP A 338 -13.71 -42.57 7.98
C ASP A 338 -15.18 -42.20 7.78
N CYS A 339 -15.81 -41.61 8.81
CA CYS A 339 -17.16 -41.06 8.71
C CYS A 339 -17.24 -39.93 7.69
N CYS A 340 -16.32 -38.97 7.74
CA CYS A 340 -16.28 -37.86 6.78
C CYS A 340 -16.12 -38.39 5.35
N ALA A 341 -15.17 -39.30 5.12
CA ALA A 341 -14.94 -39.93 3.83
C ALA A 341 -16.19 -40.71 3.35
N PHE A 342 -16.87 -41.43 4.24
CA PHE A 342 -18.10 -42.14 3.90
C PHE A 342 -19.19 -41.19 3.38
N PHE A 343 -19.46 -40.08 4.05
CA PHE A 343 -20.49 -39.14 3.58
C PHE A 343 -20.05 -38.35 2.35
N HIS A 344 -18.81 -37.84 2.30
CA HIS A 344 -18.32 -37.00 1.20
C HIS A 344 -18.19 -37.73 -0.13
N THR A 345 -17.93 -39.04 -0.12
CA THR A 345 -17.80 -39.85 -1.35
C THR A 345 -19.13 -40.10 -2.08
N SER A 346 -20.28 -39.73 -1.51
CA SER A 346 -21.58 -39.86 -2.19
C SER A 346 -22.49 -38.66 -1.92
N ALA A 347 -22.92 -38.01 -2.99
CA ALA A 347 -23.90 -36.93 -2.93
C ALA A 347 -25.22 -37.38 -2.27
N LYS A 348 -25.68 -38.62 -2.55
CA LYS A 348 -26.88 -39.21 -1.92
C LYS A 348 -26.73 -39.28 -0.40
N ARG A 349 -25.60 -39.81 0.09
CA ARG A 349 -25.33 -39.92 1.54
C ARG A 349 -25.19 -38.56 2.22
N THR A 350 -24.54 -37.60 1.55
CA THR A 350 -24.42 -36.23 2.04
C THR A 350 -25.80 -35.56 2.18
N THR A 351 -26.72 -35.78 1.23
CA THR A 351 -28.08 -35.24 1.31
C THR A 351 -28.88 -35.85 2.45
N ILE A 352 -28.77 -37.17 2.68
CA ILE A 352 -29.43 -37.85 3.80
C ILE A 352 -28.97 -37.25 5.14
N LEU A 353 -27.66 -37.07 5.31
CA LEU A 353 -27.10 -36.45 6.53
C LEU A 353 -27.61 -35.02 6.72
N LYS A 354 -27.64 -34.19 5.66
CA LYS A 354 -28.17 -32.83 5.74
C LYS A 354 -29.61 -32.79 6.21
N ASN A 355 -30.45 -33.67 5.67
CA ASN A 355 -31.86 -33.74 6.06
C ASN A 355 -32.01 -34.12 7.53
N LYS A 356 -31.21 -35.07 8.02
CA LYS A 356 -31.18 -35.45 9.44
C LYS A 356 -30.64 -34.38 10.36
N VAL A 357 -29.66 -33.59 9.91
CA VAL A 357 -29.18 -32.41 10.65
C VAL A 357 -30.29 -31.36 10.75
N ILE A 358 -31.04 -31.08 9.68
CA ILE A 358 -32.15 -30.10 9.72
C ILE A 358 -33.29 -30.59 10.64
N GLU A 359 -33.58 -31.90 10.60
CA GLU A 359 -34.64 -32.52 11.40
C GLU A 359 -34.33 -32.51 12.90
N ILE A 360 -33.10 -32.84 13.28
CA ILE A 360 -32.69 -33.01 14.69
C ILE A 360 -32.09 -31.73 15.28
N LEU A 361 -31.41 -30.92 14.45
CA LEU A 361 -30.71 -29.69 14.83
C LEU A 361 -31.13 -28.51 13.92
N PRO A 362 -32.36 -27.97 14.09
CA PRO A 362 -32.89 -26.92 13.22
C PRO A 362 -32.12 -25.59 13.29
N ASN A 363 -31.35 -25.36 14.37
CA ASN A 363 -30.53 -24.15 14.57
C ASN A 363 -29.03 -24.37 14.25
N ALA A 364 -28.66 -25.47 13.59
CA ALA A 364 -27.26 -25.76 13.30
C ALA A 364 -26.64 -24.70 12.37
N GLN A 365 -25.46 -24.19 12.73
CA GLN A 365 -24.73 -23.20 11.93
C GLN A 365 -24.08 -23.81 10.67
N SER A 366 -23.95 -25.14 10.62
CA SER A 366 -23.43 -25.88 9.48
C SER A 366 -24.36 -27.02 9.13
N LEU A 367 -24.34 -27.45 7.87
CA LEU A 367 -25.07 -28.62 7.38
C LEU A 367 -24.13 -29.71 6.84
N LYS A 368 -22.80 -29.53 6.99
CA LYS A 368 -21.80 -30.43 6.43
C LYS A 368 -20.74 -30.76 7.46
N LEU A 369 -20.31 -32.02 7.45
CA LEU A 369 -19.11 -32.44 8.19
C LEU A 369 -17.86 -31.78 7.62
N LYS A 370 -16.96 -31.41 8.53
CA LYS A 370 -15.65 -30.85 8.22
C LYS A 370 -14.59 -31.93 8.40
N SER A 371 -13.74 -32.14 7.40
CA SER A 371 -12.65 -33.11 7.48
C SER A 371 -11.57 -32.62 8.45
N LEU A 372 -10.87 -33.56 9.07
CA LEU A 372 -9.70 -33.26 9.90
C LEU A 372 -8.58 -32.72 9.01
N CYS A 373 -7.97 -31.60 9.42
CA CYS A 373 -6.79 -31.04 8.76
C CYS A 373 -5.53 -31.52 9.48
N GLU A 374 -4.63 -32.24 8.80
CA GLU A 374 -3.43 -32.77 9.44
C GLU A 374 -2.44 -31.68 9.86
N THR A 375 -2.38 -30.54 9.17
CA THR A 375 -1.33 -29.54 9.38
C THR A 375 -1.71 -28.38 10.30
N ARG A 376 -2.98 -28.24 10.69
CA ARG A 376 -3.44 -27.11 11.53
C ARG A 376 -4.40 -27.58 12.61
N TRP A 377 -3.93 -27.57 13.87
CA TRP A 377 -4.74 -28.04 15.00
C TRP A 377 -6.06 -27.29 15.19
N VAL A 378 -6.08 -25.96 15.00
CA VAL A 378 -7.32 -25.15 15.13
C VAL A 378 -8.44 -25.71 14.25
N LEU A 379 -8.10 -26.16 13.05
CA LEU A 379 -9.06 -26.78 12.12
C LEU A 379 -9.45 -28.21 12.53
N ARG A 380 -8.59 -28.94 13.25
CA ARG A 380 -8.95 -30.24 13.86
C ARG A 380 -9.94 -30.06 15.01
N HIS A 381 -9.74 -29.07 15.87
CA HIS A 381 -10.63 -28.79 16.99
C HIS A 381 -12.06 -28.50 16.52
N GLU A 382 -12.22 -27.59 15.55
CA GLU A 382 -13.54 -27.29 14.96
C GLU A 382 -14.21 -28.52 14.34
N ALA A 383 -13.44 -29.35 13.62
CA ALA A 383 -13.96 -30.58 13.02
C ALA A 383 -14.44 -31.58 14.08
N VAL A 384 -13.72 -31.74 15.19
CA VAL A 384 -14.12 -32.61 16.32
C VAL A 384 -15.36 -32.07 17.02
N MET A 385 -15.43 -30.76 17.27
CA MET A 385 -16.59 -30.12 17.90
C MET A 385 -17.85 -30.28 17.05
N LEU A 386 -17.73 -30.03 15.74
CA LEU A 386 -18.83 -30.22 14.80
C LEU A 386 -19.25 -31.69 14.66
N PHE A 387 -18.28 -32.61 14.68
CA PHE A 387 -18.58 -34.04 14.66
C PHE A 387 -19.34 -34.49 15.92
N LYS A 388 -18.98 -33.95 17.08
CA LYS A 388 -19.68 -34.20 18.35
C LYS A 388 -21.12 -33.68 18.31
N GLU A 389 -21.33 -32.47 17.80
CA GLU A 389 -22.67 -31.90 17.61
C GLU A 389 -23.50 -32.77 16.67
N PHE A 390 -22.91 -33.24 15.58
CA PHE A 390 -23.61 -34.04 14.57
C PHE A 390 -23.72 -35.52 14.91
N LEU A 391 -23.26 -35.97 16.07
CA LEU A 391 -23.19 -37.38 16.42
C LEU A 391 -24.57 -38.07 16.30
N GLU A 392 -25.61 -37.45 16.85
CA GLU A 392 -26.98 -37.96 16.79
C GLU A 392 -27.54 -37.96 15.35
N PRO A 393 -27.45 -36.85 14.57
CA PRO A 393 -27.75 -36.88 13.14
C PRO A 393 -26.96 -37.90 12.31
N ILE A 394 -25.69 -38.13 12.64
CA ILE A 394 -24.82 -39.10 11.96
C ILE A 394 -25.33 -40.52 12.22
N VAL A 395 -25.64 -40.86 13.47
CA VAL A 395 -26.17 -42.17 13.84
C VAL A 395 -27.51 -42.40 13.12
N ALA A 396 -28.43 -41.44 13.18
CA ALA A 396 -29.73 -41.54 12.50
C ALA A 396 -29.59 -41.67 10.97
N ALA A 397 -28.65 -40.94 10.36
CA ALA A 397 -28.35 -41.06 8.94
C ALA A 397 -27.73 -42.42 8.58
N LEU A 398 -26.83 -42.95 9.40
CA LEU A 398 -26.23 -44.27 9.20
C LEU A 398 -27.26 -45.39 9.37
N GLU A 399 -28.18 -45.27 10.32
CA GLU A 399 -29.30 -46.21 10.49
C GLU A 399 -30.22 -46.20 9.27
N GLN A 400 -30.57 -45.01 8.75
CA GLN A 400 -31.34 -44.89 7.53
C GLN A 400 -30.62 -45.49 6.31
N ILE A 401 -29.30 -45.33 6.20
CA ILE A 401 -28.48 -45.90 5.12
C ILE A 401 -28.28 -47.41 5.31
N LYS A 402 -28.35 -47.94 6.54
CA LYS A 402 -28.20 -49.37 6.85
C LYS A 402 -29.31 -50.20 6.21
N CYS A 403 -30.51 -49.62 6.08
CA CYS A 403 -31.63 -50.24 5.38
C CYS A 403 -31.33 -50.52 3.88
N ASP A 404 -30.32 -49.86 3.29
CA ASP A 404 -29.88 -50.03 1.89
C ASP A 404 -28.76 -51.10 1.72
N SER A 405 -28.48 -51.95 2.72
CA SER A 405 -27.67 -53.21 2.62
C SER A 405 -26.14 -53.10 2.37
N SER A 406 -25.45 -52.09 2.93
CA SER A 406 -23.97 -52.00 2.82
C SER A 406 -23.23 -52.45 4.09
N ASN A 407 -22.32 -53.45 3.96
CA ASN A 407 -21.47 -53.95 5.06
C ASN A 407 -20.61 -52.85 5.72
N ARG A 408 -20.26 -51.82 4.94
CA ARG A 408 -19.46 -50.68 5.39
C ARG A 408 -20.23 -49.76 6.34
N THR A 409 -21.54 -49.63 6.17
CA THR A 409 -22.41 -48.82 7.06
C THR A 409 -22.48 -49.43 8.46
N THR A 410 -22.70 -50.75 8.54
CA THR A 410 -22.80 -51.48 9.82
C THR A 410 -21.48 -51.47 10.59
N SER A 411 -20.35 -51.65 9.90
CA SER A 411 -19.01 -51.56 10.51
C SER A 411 -18.73 -50.15 11.07
N LEU A 412 -19.09 -49.10 10.33
CA LEU A 412 -18.90 -47.72 10.75
C LEU A 412 -19.80 -47.36 11.96
N LEU A 413 -21.08 -47.76 11.94
CA LEU A 413 -22.01 -47.57 13.05
C LEU A 413 -21.50 -48.25 14.33
N ASN A 414 -21.07 -49.51 14.23
CA ASN A 414 -20.50 -50.25 15.37
C ASN A 414 -19.20 -49.61 15.88
N SER A 415 -18.38 -49.06 14.98
CA SER A 415 -17.14 -48.35 15.34
C SER A 415 -17.45 -47.05 16.11
N ILE A 416 -18.45 -46.29 15.70
CA ILE A 416 -18.91 -45.08 16.42
C ILE A 416 -19.46 -45.46 17.80
N LEU A 417 -20.34 -46.47 17.89
CA LEU A 417 -20.92 -46.91 19.16
C LEU A 417 -19.86 -47.43 20.14
N ASN A 418 -18.89 -48.20 19.65
CA ASN A 418 -17.75 -48.66 20.45
C ASN A 418 -16.82 -47.51 20.86
N ALA A 419 -16.67 -46.49 20.02
CA ALA A 419 -15.89 -45.30 20.35
C ALA A 419 -16.56 -44.47 21.45
N LEU A 420 -17.89 -44.33 21.41
CA LEU A 420 -18.68 -43.66 22.46
C LEU A 420 -18.50 -44.35 23.82
N TYR A 421 -18.47 -45.68 23.84
CA TYR A 421 -18.19 -46.45 25.05
C TYR A 421 -16.75 -46.22 25.59
N ARG A 422 -15.80 -45.92 24.69
CA ARG A 422 -14.38 -45.66 25.03
C ARG A 422 -14.07 -44.20 25.35
N VAL A 423 -15.02 -43.26 25.18
CA VAL A 423 -14.81 -41.83 25.47
C VAL A 423 -14.35 -41.60 26.90
N ASN A 424 -14.89 -42.34 27.87
CA ASN A 424 -14.48 -42.22 29.28
C ASN A 424 -13.02 -42.63 29.50
N GLN A 425 -12.53 -43.65 28.79
CA GLN A 425 -11.14 -44.10 28.84
C GLN A 425 -10.20 -43.08 28.18
N VAL A 426 -10.61 -42.50 27.04
CA VAL A 426 -9.87 -41.43 26.35
C VAL A 426 -9.81 -40.18 27.24
N LYS A 427 -10.90 -39.82 27.93
CA LYS A 427 -10.96 -38.68 28.84
C LYS A 427 -9.98 -38.81 30.01
N ILE A 428 -9.90 -40.00 30.62
CA ILE A 428 -8.93 -40.28 31.70
C ILE A 428 -7.49 -40.19 31.18
N GLN A 429 -7.19 -40.76 30.01
CA GLN A 429 -5.86 -40.68 29.40
C GLN A 429 -5.47 -39.25 29.02
N LEU A 430 -6.41 -38.45 28.50
CA LEU A 430 -6.22 -37.02 28.24
C LEU A 430 -6.00 -36.22 29.52
N GLN A 431 -6.68 -36.58 30.62
CA GLN A 431 -6.46 -35.97 31.93
C GLN A 431 -5.03 -36.26 32.42
N ILE A 432 -4.57 -37.50 32.32
CA ILE A 432 -3.20 -37.91 32.67
C ILE A 432 -2.15 -37.20 31.81
N LEU A 433 -2.39 -37.10 30.50
CA LEU A 433 -1.51 -36.36 29.59
C LEU A 433 -1.48 -34.86 29.90
N ARG A 434 -2.62 -34.26 30.26
CA ARG A 434 -2.69 -32.86 30.71
C ARG A 434 -1.90 -32.65 31.99
N ASP A 435 -2.04 -33.55 32.96
CA ASP A 435 -1.40 -33.46 34.26
C ASP A 435 0.11 -33.79 34.20
N ASN A 436 0.59 -34.42 33.12
CA ASN A 436 2.03 -34.65 32.84
C ASN A 436 2.65 -33.62 31.87
N ALA A 437 1.87 -33.05 30.93
CA ALA A 437 2.31 -31.98 30.02
C ALA A 437 2.59 -30.66 30.76
N THR A 438 2.12 -30.55 32.00
CA THR A 438 2.41 -29.44 32.90
C THR A 438 3.91 -29.20 33.07
N ASP A 439 4.81 -30.18 33.07
CA ASP A 439 6.23 -29.88 33.35
C ASP A 439 6.99 -29.20 32.20
N GLU A 440 6.71 -29.54 30.95
CA GLU A 440 7.31 -28.88 29.78
C GLU A 440 6.59 -27.58 29.42
N PHE A 441 5.25 -27.57 29.53
CA PHE A 441 4.47 -26.33 29.40
C PHE A 441 4.83 -25.36 30.53
N ASN A 442 5.03 -25.82 31.77
CA ASN A 442 5.47 -24.98 32.88
C ASN A 442 6.91 -24.51 32.69
N LYS A 443 7.82 -25.26 32.06
CA LYS A 443 9.15 -24.72 31.71
C LYS A 443 9.07 -23.59 30.70
N LEU A 444 8.27 -23.75 29.65
CA LEU A 444 8.08 -22.73 28.60
C LEU A 444 7.25 -21.54 29.10
N TYR A 445 6.25 -21.81 29.96
CA TYR A 445 5.46 -20.82 30.69
C TYR A 445 6.27 -20.15 31.79
N GLU A 446 7.24 -20.80 32.45
CA GLU A 446 8.19 -20.20 33.39
C GLU A 446 9.24 -19.36 32.66
N GLU A 447 9.58 -19.67 31.41
CA GLU A 447 10.49 -18.86 30.59
C GLU A 447 9.79 -17.61 30.03
N VAL A 448 8.55 -17.76 29.55
CA VAL A 448 7.66 -16.64 29.17
C VAL A 448 7.23 -15.85 30.41
N ASN A 449 6.91 -16.49 31.54
CA ASN A 449 6.73 -15.83 32.82
C ASN A 449 8.04 -15.28 33.33
N ARG A 450 9.23 -15.79 33.03
CA ARG A 450 10.48 -15.13 33.45
C ARG A 450 10.64 -13.79 32.78
N LEU A 451 10.06 -13.58 31.59
CA LEU A 451 10.04 -12.30 30.89
C LEU A 451 8.83 -11.44 31.26
N GLY A 452 7.63 -12.05 31.36
CA GLY A 452 6.40 -11.39 31.81
C GLY A 452 6.40 -11.05 33.30
N SER A 453 7.14 -11.81 34.13
CA SER A 453 7.31 -11.56 35.56
C SER A 453 8.29 -10.44 35.89
N LEU A 454 9.12 -10.04 34.92
CA LEU A 454 9.97 -8.85 35.06
C LEU A 454 9.07 -7.63 35.24
N ILE A 455 7.92 -7.59 34.55
CA ILE A 455 6.97 -6.47 34.62
C ILE A 455 5.58 -6.98 34.98
N ASN A 456 5.46 -7.98 35.87
CA ASN A 456 4.16 -8.58 36.16
C ASN A 456 3.21 -7.49 36.66
N VAL A 457 2.27 -7.09 35.81
CA VAL A 457 1.35 -6.00 36.11
C VAL A 457 0.30 -6.47 37.15
N GLU A 458 0.14 -7.78 37.28
CA GLU A 458 -0.86 -8.43 38.13
C GLU A 458 -0.38 -8.67 39.57
N GLU A 459 0.93 -8.74 39.85
CA GLU A 459 1.47 -9.10 41.18
C GLU A 459 2.56 -8.14 41.67
N ASN A 460 2.55 -7.79 42.96
CA ASN A 460 3.61 -6.99 43.58
C ASN A 460 4.86 -7.86 43.82
N LYS A 461 5.76 -7.91 42.83
CA LYS A 461 7.03 -8.66 42.95
C LYS A 461 8.17 -7.77 43.46
N PRO A 462 9.18 -8.32 44.17
CA PRO A 462 10.33 -7.53 44.57
C PRO A 462 11.15 -7.05 43.36
N TYR A 463 11.83 -5.91 43.49
CA TYR A 463 12.70 -5.34 42.45
C TYR A 463 13.81 -6.32 41.98
N SER A 464 14.21 -7.27 42.83
CA SER A 464 15.14 -8.36 42.47
C SER A 464 14.76 -9.11 41.20
N ASN A 465 13.46 -9.17 40.89
CA ASN A 465 12.97 -9.82 39.68
C ASN A 465 13.27 -8.97 38.44
N LEU A 466 13.04 -7.65 38.51
CA LEU A 466 13.32 -6.72 37.40
C LEU A 466 14.83 -6.53 37.16
N LYS A 467 15.67 -6.77 38.17
CA LYS A 467 17.12 -6.50 38.13
C LYS A 467 17.83 -7.12 36.92
N MET A 468 17.49 -8.35 36.53
CA MET A 468 18.06 -8.98 35.34
C MET A 468 17.70 -8.24 34.05
N ALA A 469 16.45 -7.78 33.91
CA ALA A 469 16.00 -6.99 32.76
C ALA A 469 16.70 -5.64 32.71
N VAL A 470 16.81 -4.98 33.87
CA VAL A 470 17.48 -3.69 34.02
C VAL A 470 18.95 -3.80 33.61
N THR A 471 19.65 -4.83 34.08
CA THR A 471 21.04 -5.08 33.68
C THR A 471 21.15 -5.38 32.18
N PHE A 472 20.23 -6.18 31.62
CA PHE A 472 20.25 -6.54 30.20
C PHE A 472 20.00 -5.33 29.28
N TYR A 473 19.05 -4.46 29.64
CA TYR A 473 18.67 -3.27 28.87
C TYR A 473 19.30 -1.98 29.41
N GLN A 474 20.33 -2.04 30.25
CA GLN A 474 20.89 -0.86 30.95
C GLN A 474 21.28 0.29 29.99
N ASN A 475 21.79 -0.05 28.80
CA ASN A 475 22.17 0.92 27.78
C ASN A 475 20.98 1.58 27.05
N ASP A 476 19.77 1.03 27.20
CA ASP A 476 18.53 1.52 26.59
C ASP A 476 17.71 2.38 27.58
N LEU A 477 18.06 2.36 28.87
CA LEU A 477 17.36 3.11 29.93
C LEU A 477 17.92 4.53 30.08
N LYS A 478 17.09 5.45 30.58
CA LYS A 478 17.38 6.89 30.62
C LYS A 478 18.17 7.33 31.86
N SER A 479 18.34 6.49 32.88
CA SER A 479 18.95 6.87 34.17
C SER A 479 19.65 5.71 34.91
N TYR A 480 20.43 6.06 35.94
CA TYR A 480 21.25 5.17 36.78
C TYR A 480 20.40 4.19 37.63
N ASP A 481 20.97 3.02 37.93
CA ASP A 481 20.30 1.88 38.58
C ASP A 481 19.47 2.26 39.84
N ASP A 482 19.95 3.22 40.64
CA ASP A 482 19.32 3.67 41.88
C ASP A 482 17.93 4.34 41.67
N ILE A 483 17.70 4.96 40.51
CA ILE A 483 16.43 5.63 40.18
C ILE A 483 15.37 4.63 39.75
N ILE A 484 15.78 3.54 39.10
CA ILE A 484 14.87 2.55 38.52
C ILE A 484 14.13 1.77 39.62
N GLU A 485 14.81 1.48 40.74
CA GLU A 485 14.17 0.82 41.88
C GLU A 485 13.05 1.68 42.48
N VAL A 486 13.29 2.99 42.61
CA VAL A 486 12.28 3.95 43.11
C VAL A 486 11.11 4.08 42.13
N GLU A 487 11.38 4.19 40.83
CA GLU A 487 10.33 4.22 39.80
C GLU A 487 9.47 2.95 39.82
N TYR A 488 10.09 1.78 40.02
CA TYR A 488 9.38 0.51 40.14
C TYR A 488 8.50 0.46 41.38
N GLN A 489 8.99 0.94 42.53
CA GLN A 489 8.19 1.03 43.76
C GLN A 489 7.00 1.99 43.60
N LEU A 490 7.19 3.13 42.95
CA LEU A 490 6.13 4.08 42.60
C LEU A 490 5.08 3.44 41.67
N TRP A 491 5.55 2.73 40.65
CA TRP A 491 4.72 1.98 39.72
C TRP A 491 3.86 0.94 40.44
N GLN A 492 4.43 0.15 41.34
CA GLN A 492 3.69 -0.82 42.14
C GLN A 492 2.69 -0.17 43.09
N SER A 493 3.10 0.92 43.74
CA SER A 493 2.23 1.65 44.66
C SER A 493 0.98 2.18 43.97
N LYS A 494 1.11 2.65 42.72
CA LYS A 494 -0.04 3.04 41.88
C LYS A 494 -1.08 1.92 41.76
N TRP A 495 -0.64 0.69 41.50
CA TRP A 495 -1.54 -0.46 41.31
C TRP A 495 -2.07 -1.07 42.61
N ASN A 496 -1.56 -0.64 43.76
CA ASN A 496 -2.15 -0.98 45.05
C ASN A 496 -3.37 -0.12 45.39
N LEU A 497 -3.54 1.01 44.69
CA LEU A 497 -4.65 1.95 44.90
C LEU A 497 -5.84 1.70 43.99
N VAL A 498 -5.74 0.76 43.04
CA VAL A 498 -6.74 0.52 41.99
C VAL A 498 -7.16 -0.94 42.00
N GLU A 499 -8.47 -1.21 41.90
CA GLU A 499 -9.03 -2.58 41.92
C GLU A 499 -8.74 -3.37 40.64
N SER A 500 -8.60 -2.69 39.50
CA SER A 500 -8.34 -3.30 38.19
C SER A 500 -6.94 -2.97 37.70
N ARG A 501 -6.15 -4.02 37.43
CA ARG A 501 -4.79 -3.93 36.90
C ARG A 501 -4.79 -4.22 35.40
N PRO A 502 -3.88 -3.60 34.62
CA PRO A 502 -3.70 -3.96 33.22
C PRO A 502 -3.30 -5.43 33.09
N SER A 503 -3.88 -6.12 32.10
CA SER A 503 -3.63 -7.54 31.82
C SER A 503 -2.54 -7.73 30.75
N THR A 504 -2.22 -6.66 30.02
CA THR A 504 -1.22 -6.69 28.94
C THR A 504 -0.18 -5.58 29.11
N ALA A 505 1.02 -5.82 28.58
CA ALA A 505 2.10 -4.82 28.55
C ALA A 505 1.69 -3.52 27.83
N ILE A 506 0.79 -3.63 26.84
CA ILE A 506 0.28 -2.49 26.07
C ILE A 506 -0.66 -1.63 26.92
N GLU A 507 -1.62 -2.26 27.60
CA GLU A 507 -2.52 -1.56 28.53
C GLU A 507 -1.72 -0.90 29.67
N ALA A 508 -0.71 -1.60 30.18
CA ALA A 508 0.20 -1.04 31.18
C ALA A 508 0.99 0.15 30.63
N LEU A 509 1.48 0.08 29.39
CA LEU A 509 2.19 1.17 28.74
C LEU A 509 1.32 2.40 28.55
N HIS A 510 0.06 2.25 28.14
CA HIS A 510 -0.90 3.36 28.01
C HIS A 510 -1.21 4.05 29.33
N GLN A 511 -1.14 3.31 30.42
CA GLN A 511 -1.34 3.84 31.77
C GLN A 511 -0.02 4.27 32.42
N CYS A 512 1.13 4.13 31.75
CA CYS A 512 2.43 4.54 32.26
C CYS A 512 2.73 5.99 31.85
N ASP A 513 2.87 6.86 32.84
CA ASP A 513 3.26 8.24 32.61
C ASP A 513 4.77 8.30 32.34
N GLN A 514 5.13 8.71 31.12
CA GLN A 514 6.51 8.77 30.65
C GLN A 514 7.38 9.75 31.45
N LEU A 515 6.79 10.80 32.04
CA LEU A 515 7.52 11.79 32.84
C LEU A 515 7.76 11.30 34.27
N MET A 516 6.81 10.55 34.83
CA MET A 516 6.88 10.06 36.21
C MET A 516 7.70 8.76 36.35
N CYS A 517 7.58 7.84 35.39
CA CYS A 517 8.28 6.55 35.40
C CYS A 517 8.97 6.28 34.05
N PRO A 518 9.95 7.11 33.63
CA PRO A 518 10.57 7.02 32.31
C PRO A 518 11.25 5.68 32.01
N ASN A 519 11.87 5.03 33.00
CA ASN A 519 12.55 3.74 32.79
C ASN A 519 11.54 2.60 32.72
N MET A 520 10.49 2.64 33.54
CA MET A 520 9.38 1.67 33.44
C MET A 520 8.66 1.78 32.10
N TYR A 521 8.49 3.00 31.60
CA TYR A 521 7.90 3.25 30.29
C TYR A 521 8.74 2.63 29.16
N GLU A 522 10.08 2.77 29.17
CA GLU A 522 10.95 2.12 28.18
C GLU A 522 10.96 0.59 28.31
N LEU A 523 10.97 0.05 29.54
CA LEU A 523 10.88 -1.41 29.75
C LEU A 523 9.55 -1.98 29.25
N LEU A 524 8.42 -1.30 29.50
CA LEU A 524 7.11 -1.68 28.98
C LEU A 524 7.04 -1.59 27.45
N LYS A 525 7.70 -0.60 26.84
CA LYS A 525 7.84 -0.51 25.38
C LYS A 525 8.58 -1.70 24.81
N ILE A 526 9.75 -2.03 25.37
CA ILE A 526 10.56 -3.17 24.96
C ILE A 526 9.73 -4.45 25.12
N LEU A 527 9.08 -4.67 26.27
CA LEU A 527 8.24 -5.84 26.51
C LEU A 527 7.10 -5.93 25.49
N SER A 528 6.45 -4.82 25.15
CA SER A 528 5.30 -4.80 24.22
C SER A 528 5.68 -5.21 22.79
N ILE A 529 6.92 -4.92 22.37
CA ILE A 529 7.40 -5.30 21.04
C ILE A 529 8.01 -6.69 20.98
N LEU A 530 8.23 -7.37 22.11
CA LEU A 530 8.75 -8.74 22.09
C LEU A 530 7.75 -9.68 21.41
N PRO A 531 8.21 -10.54 20.49
CA PRO A 531 7.33 -11.40 19.74
C PRO A 531 6.86 -12.58 20.60
N VAL A 532 5.54 -12.74 20.80
CA VAL A 532 4.98 -13.91 21.50
C VAL A 532 4.46 -14.98 20.52
N SER A 533 4.15 -14.59 19.28
CA SER A 533 3.72 -15.49 18.21
C SER A 533 4.12 -14.96 16.84
N THR A 534 4.21 -15.84 15.84
CA THR A 534 4.44 -15.50 14.41
C THR A 534 3.13 -15.37 13.62
N ALA A 535 1.99 -15.18 14.29
CA ALA A 535 0.67 -15.20 13.66
C ALA A 535 0.51 -14.22 12.48
N THR A 536 1.18 -13.06 12.52
CA THR A 536 1.16 -12.10 11.40
C THR A 536 1.90 -12.62 10.17
N ALA A 537 3.03 -13.31 10.35
CA ALA A 537 3.73 -14.01 9.28
C ALA A 537 2.85 -15.15 8.73
N GLU A 538 2.20 -15.95 9.59
CA GLU A 538 1.26 -16.99 9.14
C GLU A 538 0.07 -16.42 8.33
N ARG A 539 -0.49 -15.28 8.75
CA ARG A 539 -1.57 -14.60 8.01
C ARG A 539 -1.12 -14.14 6.63
N SER A 540 0.14 -13.70 6.50
CA SER A 540 0.71 -13.31 5.20
C SER A 540 0.69 -14.48 4.20
N PHE A 541 0.80 -15.73 4.67
CA PHE A 541 0.72 -16.92 3.81
C PHE A 541 -0.68 -17.15 3.22
N SER A 542 -1.74 -16.77 3.94
CA SER A 542 -3.10 -16.80 3.37
C SER A 542 -3.21 -15.86 2.17
N THR A 543 -2.62 -14.67 2.27
CA THR A 543 -2.54 -13.70 1.17
C THR A 543 -1.66 -14.25 0.05
N LEU A 544 -0.48 -14.80 0.36
CA LEU A 544 0.43 -15.43 -0.60
C LEU A 544 -0.30 -16.49 -1.43
N ARG A 545 -1.03 -17.41 -0.78
CA ARG A 545 -1.78 -18.48 -1.44
C ARG A 545 -2.83 -17.94 -2.41
N ARG A 546 -3.57 -16.89 -2.02
CA ARG A 546 -4.59 -16.27 -2.89
C ARG A 546 -3.97 -15.53 -4.08
N LEU A 547 -2.79 -14.93 -3.89
CA LEU A 547 -2.06 -14.24 -4.95
C LEU A 547 -1.42 -15.23 -5.96
N LYS A 548 -0.77 -16.29 -5.46
CA LYS A 548 -0.11 -17.35 -6.26
C LYS A 548 -1.00 -18.57 -6.56
N ASN A 549 -2.34 -18.43 -6.56
CA ASN A 549 -3.27 -19.52 -6.90
C ASN A 549 -2.85 -20.25 -8.19
N TYR A 550 -3.12 -21.56 -8.30
CA TYR A 550 -2.68 -22.49 -9.37
C TYR A 550 -2.70 -21.93 -10.82
N LEU A 551 -3.63 -21.02 -11.13
CA LEU A 551 -3.76 -20.35 -12.43
C LEU A 551 -2.82 -19.12 -12.63
N ARG A 552 -1.97 -18.76 -11.66
CA ARG A 552 -1.16 -17.50 -11.61
C ARG A 552 0.34 -17.72 -11.37
N ASN A 553 0.84 -18.94 -11.59
CA ASN A 553 2.20 -19.40 -11.21
C ASN A 553 3.39 -18.70 -11.92
N THR A 554 3.18 -17.71 -12.80
CA THR A 554 4.24 -17.03 -13.57
C THR A 554 4.47 -15.58 -13.14
N THR A 555 4.23 -15.26 -11.86
CA THR A 555 4.37 -13.89 -11.32
C THR A 555 5.79 -13.64 -10.80
N SER A 556 6.43 -12.53 -11.19
CA SER A 556 7.74 -12.13 -10.67
C SER A 556 7.68 -11.74 -9.17
N GLU A 557 8.76 -11.95 -8.43
CA GLU A 557 8.79 -11.69 -6.97
C GLU A 557 8.48 -10.24 -6.60
N SER A 558 9.01 -9.26 -7.33
CA SER A 558 8.68 -7.84 -7.09
C SER A 558 7.19 -7.53 -7.22
N ARG A 559 6.52 -8.16 -8.19
CA ARG A 559 5.07 -8.02 -8.39
C ARG A 559 4.30 -8.71 -7.26
N LEU A 560 4.78 -9.84 -6.78
CA LEU A 560 4.17 -10.58 -5.67
C LEU A 560 4.18 -9.73 -4.41
N VAL A 561 5.34 -9.18 -4.04
CA VAL A 561 5.52 -8.33 -2.85
C VAL A 561 4.65 -7.07 -2.97
N GLY A 562 4.62 -6.40 -4.13
CA GLY A 562 3.77 -5.23 -4.34
C GLY A 562 2.27 -5.53 -4.20
N LEU A 563 1.80 -6.68 -4.69
CA LEU A 563 0.40 -7.11 -4.52
C LEU A 563 0.09 -7.49 -3.07
N ALA A 564 1.04 -8.14 -2.37
CA ALA A 564 0.89 -8.52 -0.97
C ALA A 564 0.79 -7.26 -0.08
N LEU A 565 1.69 -6.29 -0.27
CA LEU A 565 1.67 -5.01 0.43
C LEU A 565 0.35 -4.26 0.19
N LEU A 566 -0.12 -4.16 -1.06
CA LEU A 566 -1.42 -3.56 -1.38
C LEU A 566 -2.60 -4.26 -0.69
N SER A 567 -2.54 -5.58 -0.57
CA SER A 567 -3.63 -6.36 0.00
C SER A 567 -3.66 -6.34 1.52
N ILE A 568 -2.49 -6.36 2.16
CA ILE A 568 -2.33 -6.43 3.62
C ILE A 568 -2.51 -5.03 4.22
N HIS A 569 -1.81 -4.04 3.66
CA HIS A 569 -1.74 -2.66 4.20
C HIS A 569 -2.77 -1.76 3.54
N ARG A 570 -4.05 -2.03 3.83
CA ARG A 570 -5.16 -1.23 3.30
C ARG A 570 -5.28 0.14 3.98
N ASP A 571 -4.74 0.26 5.18
CA ASP A 571 -4.68 1.44 6.04
C ASP A 571 -3.63 2.48 5.59
N VAL A 572 -2.63 2.07 4.81
CA VAL A 572 -1.66 3.00 4.22
C VAL A 572 -2.30 3.74 3.04
N ASP A 573 -2.44 5.06 3.19
CA ASP A 573 -3.00 5.91 2.15
C ASP A 573 -1.93 6.38 1.17
N ILE A 574 -1.99 5.83 -0.05
CA ILE A 574 -1.12 6.23 -1.16
C ILE A 574 -1.98 7.01 -2.15
N THR A 575 -1.70 8.29 -2.36
CA THR A 575 -2.47 9.09 -3.34
C THR A 575 -2.08 8.72 -4.77
N ASP A 576 -2.99 8.95 -5.73
CA ASP A 576 -2.68 8.70 -7.15
C ASP A 576 -1.53 9.59 -7.65
N ASP A 577 -1.40 10.80 -7.09
CA ASP A 577 -0.35 11.73 -7.45
C ASP A 577 1.03 11.27 -6.97
N MET A 578 1.14 10.66 -5.77
CA MET A 578 2.40 10.04 -5.32
C MET A 578 2.87 8.93 -6.26
N VAL A 579 1.95 8.09 -6.73
CA VAL A 579 2.24 7.03 -7.70
C VAL A 579 2.69 7.64 -9.01
N LEU A 580 1.98 8.66 -9.49
CA LEU A 580 2.30 9.35 -10.74
C LEU A 580 3.65 10.05 -10.69
N ASP A 581 4.01 10.68 -9.58
CA ASP A 581 5.30 11.37 -9.42
C ASP A 581 6.45 10.37 -9.45
N LYS A 582 6.30 9.23 -8.77
CA LYS A 582 7.29 8.16 -8.82
C LYS A 582 7.33 7.49 -10.20
N PHE A 583 6.19 7.34 -10.86
CA PHE A 583 6.09 6.79 -12.20
C PHE A 583 6.72 7.70 -13.26
N SER A 584 6.53 9.02 -13.16
CA SER A 584 7.11 9.99 -14.09
C SER A 584 8.62 10.17 -13.89
N ASN A 585 9.10 10.03 -12.65
CA ASN A 585 10.51 10.23 -12.29
C ASN A 585 11.35 8.94 -12.33
N SER A 586 10.83 7.84 -12.88
CA SER A 586 11.54 6.55 -12.93
C SER A 586 12.73 6.50 -13.91
N GLY A 587 13.05 7.60 -14.59
CA GLY A 587 14.10 7.68 -15.62
C GLY A 587 13.72 7.05 -16.96
N LYS A 588 12.57 6.37 -17.06
CA LYS A 588 12.09 5.78 -18.32
C LYS A 588 11.37 6.82 -19.16
N ALA A 589 11.66 6.85 -20.47
CA ALA A 589 10.98 7.73 -21.41
C ALA A 589 9.46 7.46 -21.42
N ARG A 590 8.66 8.48 -21.13
CA ARG A 590 7.19 8.43 -21.17
C ARG A 590 6.69 9.12 -22.44
N ARG A 591 5.71 8.50 -23.10
CA ARG A 591 5.06 9.05 -24.32
C ARG A 591 4.16 10.23 -24.01
N LEU A 592 3.48 10.19 -22.86
CA LEU A 592 2.76 11.34 -22.32
C LEU A 592 3.73 12.20 -21.52
N LYS A 593 3.59 13.53 -21.66
CA LYS A 593 4.34 14.49 -20.84
C LYS A 593 3.67 14.58 -19.47
N LEU A 594 4.37 14.10 -18.43
CA LEU A 594 3.85 13.97 -17.05
C LEU A 594 4.56 14.90 -16.05
N ILE A 595 5.65 15.54 -16.47
CA ILE A 595 6.48 16.48 -15.72
C ILE A 595 6.67 17.75 -16.55
N ILE A 596 6.93 18.86 -15.87
CA ILE A 596 7.12 20.19 -16.47
C ILE A 596 8.38 20.20 -17.34
#